data_AF-A0A356SFM7-F1
#
_entry.id   AF-A0A356SFM7-F1
#
_cell.length_a   1.000
_cell.length_b   1.000
_cell.length_c   1.000
_cell.angle_alpha   90.00
_cell.angle_beta   90.00
_cell.angle_gamma   90.00
#
_symmetry.space_group_name_H-M   'P 1'
#
loop_
_entity.id
_entity.type
_entity.pdbx_description
1 polymer ?
#
loop_
_entity_poly.entity_id
_entity_poly.type
_entity_poly.pdbx_seq_one_letter_code
_entity_poly.pdbx_strand_id
1 'polypeptide(L)'
;LGYCIPQRVIDRPPSAELAPDQTDQDNLPPYEKLDEIIERYVEDDQSPEQIVAAGFSENDVERVVRLIDLNEYKRRQAPVGVRITTRGFGRDRRYPISWAWRKS
;
A
#
# COMPACT_ATOMS: atom_id res chain seq x y z
N LEU A 1 -8.19 -35.66 -5.82
CA LEU A 1 -8.19 -34.50 -4.90
C LEU A 1 -8.30 -33.26 -5.77
N GLY A 2 -9.34 -32.43 -5.59
CA GLY A 2 -9.49 -31.17 -6.33
C GLY A 2 -8.63 -30.06 -5.73
N TYR A 3 -8.48 -28.95 -6.45
CA TYR A 3 -7.79 -27.76 -5.94
C TYR A 3 -8.54 -27.17 -4.74
N CYS A 4 -7.81 -26.80 -3.68
CA CYS A 4 -8.39 -26.21 -2.46
C CYS A 4 -8.99 -24.81 -2.68
N ILE A 5 -8.53 -24.08 -3.71
CA ILE A 5 -9.02 -22.76 -4.08
C ILE A 5 -9.76 -22.87 -5.41
N PRO A 6 -11.04 -22.44 -5.50
CA PRO A 6 -11.77 -22.44 -6.76
C PRO A 6 -11.16 -21.49 -7.78
N GLN A 7 -11.04 -21.92 -9.05
CA GLN A 7 -10.44 -21.12 -10.13
C GLN A 7 -11.10 -19.74 -10.31
N ARG A 8 -12.43 -19.66 -10.13
CA ARG A 8 -13.19 -18.39 -10.15
C ARG A 8 -12.70 -17.31 -9.17
N VAL A 9 -12.01 -17.69 -8.09
CA VAL A 9 -11.45 -16.75 -7.10
C VAL A 9 -10.14 -16.15 -7.58
N ILE A 10 -9.40 -16.90 -8.41
CA ILE A 10 -8.14 -16.46 -9.02
C ILE A 10 -8.42 -15.58 -10.23
N ASP A 11 -9.40 -15.96 -11.06
CA ASP A 11 -9.69 -15.27 -12.33
C ASP A 11 -10.48 -13.96 -12.17
N ARG A 12 -11.12 -13.72 -11.01
CA ARG A 12 -11.88 -12.49 -10.80
C ARG A 12 -10.92 -11.29 -10.73
N PRO A 13 -11.28 -10.14 -11.32
CA PRO A 13 -10.47 -8.94 -11.23
C PRO A 13 -10.37 -8.46 -9.77
N PRO A 14 -9.27 -7.76 -9.41
CA PRO A 14 -9.10 -7.27 -8.05
C PRO A 14 -10.14 -6.20 -7.71
N SER A 15 -10.81 -6.38 -6.57
CA SER A 15 -11.82 -5.47 -6.01
C SER A 15 -11.79 -5.54 -4.48
N ALA A 16 -11.89 -4.39 -3.81
CA ALA A 16 -12.04 -4.29 -2.36
C ALA A 16 -13.43 -4.72 -1.87
N GLU A 17 -14.41 -4.94 -2.77
CA GLU A 17 -15.77 -5.41 -2.47
C GLU A 17 -16.49 -4.63 -1.33
N LEU A 18 -16.12 -3.38 -1.06
CA LEU A 18 -16.74 -2.56 0.00
C LEU A 18 -18.08 -1.95 -0.45
N ALA A 19 -18.32 -1.87 -1.76
CA ALA A 19 -19.56 -1.39 -2.37
C ALA A 19 -19.87 -2.12 -3.70
N PRO A 20 -21.14 -2.13 -4.17
CA PRO A 20 -21.50 -2.71 -5.48
C PRO A 20 -20.72 -2.02 -6.61
N ASP A 21 -20.23 -2.83 -7.56
CA ASP A 21 -19.45 -2.39 -8.74
C ASP A 21 -18.14 -1.63 -8.46
N GLN A 22 -17.65 -1.65 -7.22
CA GLN A 22 -16.39 -1.02 -6.86
C GLN A 22 -15.21 -1.80 -7.48
N THR A 23 -14.34 -1.11 -8.23
CA THR A 23 -13.05 -1.66 -8.65
C THR A 23 -11.91 -0.91 -7.95
N ASP A 24 -10.85 -1.63 -7.55
CA ASP A 24 -9.70 -0.97 -6.88
C ASP A 24 -8.95 -0.03 -7.83
N GLN A 25 -9.15 -0.22 -9.13
CA GLN A 25 -8.57 0.56 -10.21
C GLN A 25 -9.25 1.92 -10.43
N ASP A 26 -10.40 2.19 -9.80
CA ASP A 26 -11.07 3.49 -9.92
C ASP A 26 -10.26 4.62 -9.27
N ASN A 27 -9.35 4.27 -8.36
CA ASN A 27 -8.59 5.25 -7.62
C ASN A 27 -7.08 4.95 -7.64
N LEU A 28 -6.65 3.70 -7.46
CA LEU A 28 -5.23 3.38 -7.28
C LEU A 28 -4.54 3.07 -8.62
N PRO A 29 -3.21 3.30 -8.71
CA PRO A 29 -2.44 2.76 -9.82
C PRO A 29 -2.55 1.22 -9.83
N PRO A 30 -2.27 0.56 -10.97
CA PRO A 30 -2.24 -0.90 -11.05
C PRO A 30 -1.40 -1.50 -9.92
N TYR A 31 -1.84 -2.62 -9.34
CA TYR A 31 -1.21 -3.26 -8.18
C TYR A 31 0.29 -3.45 -8.33
N GLU A 32 0.76 -3.86 -9.51
CA GLU A 32 2.19 -4.01 -9.81
C GLU A 32 2.99 -2.73 -9.52
N LYS A 33 2.45 -1.56 -9.91
CA LYS A 33 3.08 -0.27 -9.63
C LYS A 33 2.89 0.18 -8.19
N LEU A 34 1.71 -0.07 -7.63
CA LEU A 34 1.38 0.27 -6.25
C LEU A 34 2.32 -0.44 -5.27
N ASP A 35 2.49 -1.74 -5.45
CA ASP A 35 3.30 -2.58 -4.59
C ASP A 35 4.78 -2.16 -4.65
N GLU A 36 5.29 -1.84 -5.84
CA GLU A 36 6.68 -1.35 -5.98
C GLU A 36 6.90 0.02 -5.30
N ILE A 37 5.92 0.93 -5.37
CA ILE A 37 5.98 2.20 -4.63
C ILE A 37 5.96 1.94 -3.11
N ILE A 38 5.10 1.03 -2.64
CA ILE A 38 5.01 0.68 -1.22
C ILE A 38 6.32 0.06 -0.74
N GLU A 39 6.90 -0.88 -1.48
CA GLU A 39 8.17 -1.52 -1.14
C GLU A 39 9.28 -0.49 -1.00
N ARG A 40 9.47 0.36 -2.01
CA ARG A 40 10.50 1.42 -1.99
C ARG A 40 10.31 2.39 -0.83
N TYR A 41 9.07 2.77 -0.53
CA TYR A 41 8.78 3.76 0.51
C TYR A 41 8.83 3.17 1.93
N VAL A 42 8.33 1.95 2.13
CA VAL A 42 8.13 1.35 3.46
C VAL A 42 9.30 0.44 3.84
N GLU A 43 9.79 -0.36 2.90
CA GLU A 43 10.86 -1.32 3.15
C GLU A 43 12.23 -0.68 2.99
N ASP A 44 12.45 0.02 1.86
CA ASP A 44 13.75 0.62 1.51
C ASP A 44 13.95 2.05 2.07
N ASP A 45 12.94 2.65 2.70
CA ASP A 45 12.98 4.01 3.27
C ASP A 45 13.35 5.10 2.24
N GLN A 46 13.02 4.88 0.96
CA GLN A 46 13.28 5.85 -0.10
C GLN A 46 12.36 7.06 0.04
N SER A 47 12.90 8.24 -0.24
CA SER A 47 12.12 9.47 -0.27
C SER A 47 11.23 9.52 -1.52
N PRO A 48 10.08 10.24 -1.48
CA PRO A 48 9.22 10.38 -2.66
C PRO A 48 9.99 10.85 -3.90
N GLU A 49 10.96 11.75 -3.72
CA GLU A 49 11.80 12.28 -4.80
C GLU A 49 12.69 11.20 -5.43
N GLN A 50 13.20 10.26 -4.63
CA GLN A 50 13.97 9.10 -5.12
C GLN A 50 13.09 8.14 -5.91
N ILE A 51 11.84 7.93 -5.46
CA ILE A 51 10.88 7.06 -6.13
C ILE A 51 10.47 7.67 -7.48
N VAL A 52 10.22 8.98 -7.55
CA VAL A 52 9.96 9.68 -8.82
C VAL A 52 11.16 9.59 -9.75
N ALA A 53 12.39 9.77 -9.24
CA ALA A 53 13.61 9.61 -10.03
C ALA A 53 13.82 8.18 -10.57
N ALA A 54 13.22 7.17 -9.93
CA ALA A 54 13.24 5.79 -10.40
C ALA A 54 12.26 5.53 -11.57
N GLY A 55 11.49 6.54 -12.01
CA GLY A 55 10.62 6.46 -13.20
C GLY A 55 9.12 6.36 -12.88
N PHE A 56 8.73 6.54 -11.63
CA PHE A 56 7.31 6.59 -11.24
C PHE A 56 6.70 7.96 -11.48
N SER A 57 5.40 7.98 -11.79
CA SER A 57 4.61 9.21 -11.88
C SER A 57 4.59 9.92 -10.52
N GLU A 58 4.94 11.21 -10.50
CA GLU A 58 4.88 12.04 -9.31
C GLU A 58 3.49 12.00 -8.65
N ASN A 59 2.42 12.08 -9.46
CA ASN A 59 1.06 12.02 -8.97
C ASN A 59 0.75 10.69 -8.24
N ASP A 60 1.22 9.57 -8.79
CA ASP A 60 1.00 8.26 -8.18
C ASP A 60 1.78 8.13 -6.87
N VAL A 61 3.05 8.55 -6.86
CA VAL A 61 3.92 8.50 -5.67
C VAL A 61 3.35 9.35 -4.55
N GLU A 62 3.04 10.62 -4.82
CA GLU A 62 2.46 11.54 -3.82
C GLU A 62 1.17 10.99 -3.22
N ARG A 63 0.30 10.44 -4.08
CA ARG A 63 -1.00 9.91 -3.68
C ARG A 63 -0.84 8.67 -2.80
N VAL A 64 0.02 7.74 -3.18
CA VAL A 64 0.28 6.51 -2.42
C VAL A 64 0.92 6.84 -1.07
N VAL A 65 1.97 7.68 -1.05
CA VAL A 65 2.64 8.11 0.19
C VAL A 65 1.66 8.79 1.15
N ARG A 66 0.83 9.71 0.63
CA ARG A 66 -0.21 10.37 1.41
C ARG A 66 -1.22 9.37 1.99
N LEU A 67 -1.66 8.38 1.21
CA LEU A 67 -2.58 7.35 1.70
C LEU A 67 -1.93 6.48 2.77
N ILE A 68 -0.65 6.14 2.62
CA ILE A 68 0.10 5.40 3.64
C ILE A 68 0.07 6.22 4.93
N ASP A 69 0.54 7.45 4.92
CA ASP A 69 0.66 8.25 6.15
C ASP A 69 -0.70 8.53 6.81
N LEU A 70 -1.73 8.88 6.04
CA LEU A 70 -3.07 9.14 6.57
C LEU A 70 -3.70 7.92 7.26
N ASN A 71 -3.37 6.69 6.83
CA ASN A 71 -3.96 5.47 7.38
C ASN A 71 -3.15 4.87 8.55
N GLU A 72 -2.16 5.59 9.12
CA GLU A 72 -1.40 5.13 10.30
C GLU A 72 -2.30 4.80 11.49
N TYR A 73 -3.38 5.58 11.70
CA TYR A 73 -4.35 5.32 12.76
C TYR A 73 -5.09 3.99 12.60
N LYS A 74 -5.34 3.54 11.37
CA LYS A 74 -5.97 2.24 11.10
C LYS A 74 -4.99 1.11 11.38
N ARG A 75 -3.73 1.26 10.96
CA ARG A 75 -2.69 0.24 11.18
C ARG A 75 -2.41 -0.02 12.65
N ARG A 76 -2.44 1.01 13.50
CA ARG A 76 -2.27 0.83 14.96
C ARG A 76 -3.40 0.08 15.65
N GLN A 77 -4.58 0.00 15.02
CA GLN A 77 -5.71 -0.77 15.53
C GLN A 77 -5.74 -2.20 14.97
N ALA A 78 -4.86 -2.53 14.01
CA ALA A 78 -4.78 -3.87 13.44
C ALA A 78 -4.21 -4.87 14.46
N PRO A 79 -4.71 -6.13 14.46
CA PRO A 79 -4.10 -7.17 15.26
C PRO A 79 -2.68 -7.48 14.79
N VAL A 80 -1.87 -8.07 15.67
CA VAL A 80 -0.51 -8.51 15.32
C VAL A 80 -0.59 -9.62 14.27
N GLY A 81 0.15 -9.44 13.17
CA GLY A 81 0.32 -10.42 12.10
C GLY A 81 1.76 -10.95 12.00
N VAL A 82 1.95 -11.98 11.17
CA VAL A 82 3.29 -12.52 10.88
C VAL A 82 4.03 -11.59 9.93
N ARG A 83 5.29 -11.25 10.27
CA ARG A 83 6.17 -10.46 9.40
C ARG A 83 6.85 -11.38 8.39
N ILE A 84 6.69 -11.08 7.10
CA ILE A 84 7.29 -11.82 5.98
C ILE A 84 8.36 -11.02 5.21
N THR A 85 8.39 -9.69 5.40
CA THR A 85 9.32 -8.76 4.72
C THR A 85 10.42 -8.27 5.67
N THR A 86 11.49 -7.67 5.13
CA THR A 86 12.65 -7.20 5.93
C THR A 86 12.25 -6.09 6.91
N ARG A 87 11.39 -5.18 6.47
CA ARG A 87 10.79 -4.12 7.27
C ARG A 87 9.30 -4.05 6.96
N GLY A 88 8.46 -4.03 7.99
CA GLY A 88 7.02 -4.05 7.83
C GLY A 88 6.30 -2.99 8.66
N PHE A 89 4.99 -2.92 8.49
CA PHE A 89 4.12 -2.14 9.36
C PHE A 89 4.09 -2.74 10.77
N GLY A 90 4.34 -1.93 11.80
CA GLY A 90 4.33 -2.36 13.20
C GLY A 90 5.55 -1.89 13.96
N ARG A 91 6.30 -2.82 14.57
CA ARG A 91 7.44 -2.48 15.42
C ARG A 91 8.54 -1.71 14.67
N ASP A 92 8.71 -2.01 13.39
CA ASP A 92 9.82 -1.54 12.56
C ASP A 92 9.56 -0.17 11.91
N ARG A 93 8.30 0.28 11.86
CA ARG A 93 7.89 1.61 11.38
C ARG A 93 6.99 2.29 12.40
N ARG A 94 7.58 3.12 13.27
CA ARG A 94 6.88 3.85 14.34
C ARG A 94 6.65 5.31 13.96
N TYR A 95 5.55 5.57 13.24
CA TYR A 95 5.19 6.93 12.81
C TYR A 95 4.13 7.55 13.72
N PRO A 96 4.12 8.87 13.92
CA PRO A 96 3.05 9.54 14.67
C PRO A 96 1.70 9.41 13.94
N ILE A 97 0.60 9.25 14.70
CA ILE A 97 -0.76 9.35 14.13
C ILE A 97 -1.08 10.81 13.79
N SER A 98 -0.94 11.69 14.80
CA SER A 98 -1.20 13.11 14.65
C SER A 98 0.07 13.81 14.22
N TRP A 99 0.11 14.24 12.97
CA TRP A 99 1.26 14.89 12.37
C TRP A 99 0.79 15.80 11.23
N ALA A 100 1.29 17.03 11.21
CA ALA A 100 0.94 18.05 10.22
C ALA A 100 2.16 18.52 9.42
N TRP A 101 3.23 17.71 9.36
CA TRP A 101 4.40 18.06 8.55
C TRP A 101 4.00 18.03 7.07
N ARG A 102 4.07 19.18 6.43
CA ARG A 102 4.01 19.30 4.98
C ARG A 102 5.44 19.40 4.50
N LYS A 103 5.92 18.39 3.77
CA LYS A 103 7.09 18.59 2.91
C LYS A 103 6.66 19.58 1.82
N SER A 104 7.42 20.66 1.71
CA SER A 104 7.27 21.68 0.66
C SER A 104 7.89 21.19 -0.64
#